data_AF-A0A2S9FTL0-F1
#
_entry.id   AF-A0A2S9FTL0-F1
#
_cell.length_a   1.000
_cell.length_b   1.000
_cell.length_c   1.000
_cell.angle_alpha   90.00
_cell.angle_beta   90.00
_cell.angle_gamma   90.00
#
_symmetry.space_group_name_H-M   'P 1'
#
loop_
_entity.id
_entity.type
_entity.pdbx_description
1 polymer ?
#
loop_
_entity_poly.entity_id
_entity_poly.type
_entity_poly.pdbx_seq_one_letter_code
_entity_poly.pdbx_strand_id
1 'polypeptide(L)' 'MAIGGVLFDIDGVLVTSWKPIPGAAEALEALADNQIACAYLTNTTTRTRSQIADLLTEAGMAVRADEVITAA' A
#
# COMPACT_ATOMS: atom_id res chain seq x y z
N MET A 1 -10.18 20.36 -10.58
CA MET A 1 -10.48 18.92 -10.41
C MET A 1 -9.78 18.51 -9.12
N ALA A 2 -10.50 18.03 -8.11
CA ALA A 2 -9.86 17.55 -6.87
C ALA A 2 -9.40 16.10 -7.08
N ILE A 3 -8.26 15.72 -6.50
CA ILE A 3 -7.80 14.33 -6.47
C ILE A 3 -8.75 13.55 -5.54
N GLY A 4 -9.38 12.49 -6.05
CA GLY A 4 -10.32 11.67 -5.28
C GLY A 4 -9.65 10.58 -4.44
N GLY A 5 -8.39 10.26 -4.72
CA GLY A 5 -7.59 9.25 -4.02
C GLY A 5 -6.32 8.89 -4.81
N VAL A 6 -5.48 8.06 -4.21
CA VAL A 6 -4.23 7.56 -4.80
C VAL A 6 -4.24 6.04 -4.84
N LEU A 7 -3.86 5.45 -5.98
CA LEU A 7 -3.57 4.03 -6.07
C LEU A 7 -2.05 3.83 -6.07
N PHE A 8 -1.58 2.97 -5.17
CA PHE A 8 -0.18 2.59 -5.07
C PHE A 8 0.03 1.22 -5.68
N ASP A 9 1.04 1.10 -6.54
CA ASP A 9 1.67 -0.20 -6.73
C ASP A 9 2.43 -0.57 -5.44
N ILE A 10 2.74 -1.86 -5.28
CA ILE A 10 3.42 -2.37 -4.09
C ILE A 10 4.91 -2.58 -4.36
N ASP A 11 5.23 -3.44 -5.33
CA ASP A 11 6.61 -3.84 -5.62
C ASP A 11 7.34 -2.76 -6.43
N GLY A 12 8.45 -2.25 -5.90
CA GLY A 12 9.21 -1.15 -6.49
C GLY A 12 8.68 0.25 -6.18
N VAL A 13 7.57 0.36 -5.43
CA VAL A 13 6.98 1.64 -5.01
C VAL A 13 6.94 1.77 -3.49
N LEU A 14 6.28 0.85 -2.79
CA LEU A 14 6.23 0.84 -1.33
C LEU A 14 7.30 -0.06 -0.73
N VAL A 15 7.57 -1.20 -1.38
CA VAL A 15 8.56 -2.18 -0.94
C VAL A 15 9.40 -2.69 -2.10
N THR A 16 10.58 -3.21 -1.82
CA THR A 16 11.33 -4.08 -2.74
C THR A 16 11.66 -5.38 -2.03
N SER A 17 11.18 -6.52 -2.55
CA SER A 17 11.31 -7.82 -1.87
C SER A 17 10.81 -7.78 -0.41
N TRP A 18 9.65 -7.13 -0.20
CA TRP A 18 9.04 -6.90 1.12
C TRP A 18 9.85 -6.05 2.11
N LYS A 19 10.92 -5.39 1.65
CA LYS A 19 11.63 -4.38 2.44
C LYS A 19 11.10 -2.99 2.10
N PRO A 20 10.77 -2.14 3.10
CA PRO A 20 10.23 -0.81 2.84
C PRO A 20 11.21 0.05 2.04
N ILE A 21 10.66 0.81 1.10
CA ILE A 21 11.38 1.87 0.39
C ILE A 21 11.41 3.11 1.30
N PRO A 22 12.56 3.79 1.46
CA PRO A 22 12.62 5.01 2.27
C PRO A 22 11.63 6.07 1.78
N GLY A 23 10.86 6.67 2.71
CA GLY A 23 9.82 7.64 2.38
C GLY A 23 8.45 7.05 2.10
N ALA A 24 8.31 5.72 1.99
CA ALA A 24 7.02 5.09 1.67
C ALA A 24 6.00 5.27 2.80
N ALA A 25 6.39 4.97 4.05
CA ALA A 25 5.51 5.14 5.20
C ALA A 25 5.15 6.62 5.41
N GLU A 26 6.14 7.50 5.31
CA GLU A 26 5.97 8.95 5.47
C GLU A 26 5.04 9.54 4.39
N ALA A 27 5.09 9.01 3.16
CA ALA A 27 4.17 9.41 2.10
C ALA A 27 2.74 8.96 2.38
N LEU A 28 2.54 7.75 2.89
CA LEU A 28 1.21 7.25 3.25
C LEU A 28 0.64 8.03 4.46
N GLU A 29 1.46 8.32 5.46
CA GLU A 29 1.08 9.17 6.59
C GLU A 29 0.67 10.57 6.12
N ALA A 30 1.46 11.21 5.25
CA ALA A 30 1.11 12.52 4.71
C ALA A 30 -0.22 12.52 3.94
N LEU A 31 -0.54 11.45 3.21
CA LEU A 31 -1.83 11.33 2.54
C LEU A 31 -2.98 11.11 3.53
N ALA A 32 -2.77 10.30 4.56
CA ALA A 32 -3.75 10.08 5.62
C ALA A 32 -4.06 11.37 6.40
N ASP A 33 -3.03 12.14 6.75
CA ASP A 33 -3.16 13.44 7.44
C ASP A 33 -3.96 14.46 6.62
N ASN A 34 -3.89 14.36 5.28
CA ASN A 34 -4.66 15.19 4.36
C ASN A 34 -6.00 14.56 3.94
N GLN A 35 -6.42 13.46 4.59
CA GLN A 35 -7.65 12.74 4.33
C GLN A 35 -7.81 12.27 2.87
N ILE A 36 -6.69 11.94 2.22
CA ILE A 36 -6.67 11.43 0.85
C ILE A 36 -6.77 9.90 0.89
N ALA A 37 -7.84 9.36 0.30
CA ALA A 37 -8.06 7.92 0.24
C ALA A 37 -6.94 7.21 -0.54
N CYS A 38 -6.49 6.06 -0.03
CA CYS A 38 -5.47 5.23 -0.66
C CYS A 38 -5.99 3.82 -0.93
N ALA A 39 -5.52 3.20 -2.01
CA ALA A 39 -5.68 1.77 -2.28
C ALA A 39 -4.36 1.19 -2.78
N TYR A 40 -4.12 -0.08 -2.50
CA TYR A 40 -2.86 -0.77 -2.75
C TYR A 40 -3.08 -1.89 -3.77
N LEU A 41 -2.46 -1.77 -4.94
CA LEU A 41 -2.67 -2.66 -6.07
C LEU A 41 -1.41 -3.48 -6.32
N THR A 42 -1.55 -4.78 -6.56
CA THR A 42 -0.44 -5.62 -7.04
C THR A 42 -0.92 -6.69 -8.01
N ASN A 43 -0.06 -7.05 -8.95
CA ASN A 43 -0.30 -8.17 -9.87
C ASN A 43 0.07 -9.53 -9.27
N THR A 44 0.52 -9.57 -8.01
CA THR A 44 0.84 -10.82 -7.32
C THR A 44 -0.42 -11.68 -7.13
N THR A 45 -0.34 -12.95 -7.52
CA THR A 45 -1.40 -13.97 -7.32
C THR A 45 -1.01 -15.03 -6.28
N THR A 46 0.20 -14.95 -5.73
CA THR A 46 0.77 -15.93 -4.79
C THR A 46 0.46 -15.63 -3.33
N ARG A 47 -0.17 -14.49 -3.03
CA ARG A 47 -0.52 -14.05 -1.68
C ARG A 47 -1.95 -13.53 -1.64
N THR A 48 -2.62 -13.78 -0.52
CA THR A 48 -3.93 -13.19 -0.23
C THR A 48 -3.80 -11.72 0.15
N ARG A 49 -4.89 -10.97 0.02
CA ARG A 49 -4.97 -9.56 0.46
C ARG A 49 -4.57 -9.35 1.92
N SER A 50 -4.98 -10.25 2.82
CA SER A 50 -4.60 -10.20 4.23
C SER A 50 -3.10 -10.36 4.41
N GLN A 51 -2.49 -11.37 3.77
CA GLN A 51 -1.05 -11.58 3.87
C GLN A 51 -0.24 -10.39 3.34
N ILE A 52 -0.72 -9.71 2.30
CA ILE A 52 -0.07 -8.52 1.77
C ILE A 52 -0.20 -7.36 2.76
N ALA A 53 -1.39 -7.12 3.30
CA ALA A 53 -1.62 -6.07 4.30
C ALA A 53 -0.77 -6.29 5.57
N ASP A 54 -0.66 -7.54 6.04
CA ASP A 54 0.18 -7.91 7.17
C ASP A 54 1.66 -7.57 6.89
N LEU A 55 2.19 -7.95 5.72
CA LEU A 55 3.57 -7.66 5.33
C LEU A 55 3.85 -6.16 5.20
N LEU A 56 2.91 -5.38 4.68
CA LEU A 56 3.04 -3.92 4.60
C LEU A 56 2.99 -3.26 5.99
N THR A 57 2.14 -3.79 6.87
CA THR A 57 2.05 -3.35 8.27
C THR A 57 3.34 -3.67 9.04
N GLU A 58 3.91 -4.86 8.85
CA GLU A 58 5.22 -5.24 9.39
C GLU A 58 6.35 -4.34 8.83
N ALA A 59 6.21 -3.85 7.60
CA ALA A 59 7.12 -2.89 6.98
C ALA A 59 6.91 -1.43 7.43
N GLY A 60 6.03 -1.18 8.41
CA GLY A 60 5.78 0.14 9.00
C GLY A 60 4.70 0.96 8.29
N MET A 61 3.91 0.36 7.40
CA MET A 61 2.82 1.03 6.68
C MET A 61 1.47 0.48 7.15
N ALA A 62 0.66 1.31 7.80
CA ALA A 62 -0.66 0.89 8.27
C ALA A 62 -1.61 0.63 7.09
N VAL A 63 -1.79 -0.64 6.70
CA VAL A 63 -2.59 -1.06 5.56
C VAL A 63 -3.63 -2.09 5.99
N ARG A 64 -4.88 -1.91 5.55
CA ARG A 64 -5.96 -2.87 5.80
C ARG A 64 -6.18 -3.78 4.58
N ALA A 65 -6.59 -5.02 4.83
CA ALA A 65 -6.80 -6.00 3.76
C ALA A 65 -7.90 -5.60 2.74
N ASP A 66 -8.88 -4.79 3.15
CA ASP A 66 -9.93 -4.26 2.26
C ASP A 66 -9.45 -3.12 1.36
N GLU A 67 -8.27 -2.55 1.64
CA GLU A 67 -7.62 -1.53 0.82
C GLU A 67 -6.68 -2.16 -0.23
N VAL A 68 -6.42 -3.47 -0.14
CA VAL A 68 -5.57 -4.22 -1.07
C VAL A 68 -6.39 -4.82 -2.21
N ILE A 69 -5.94 -4.60 -3.43
CA ILE A 69 -6.51 -5.14 -4.67
C ILE A 69 -5.44 -6.00 -5.33
N THR A 70 -5.81 -7.22 -5.70
CA THR A 70 -4.93 -8.17 -6.37
C THR A 70 -5.51 -8.55 -7.73
N ALA A 71 -4.67 -9.08 -8.62
CA ALA A 71 -5.11 -9.61 -9.92
C ALA A 71 -5.79 -10.99 -9.85
N ALA A 72 -5.81 -11.62 -8.67
CA ALA A 72 -6.42 -12.93 -8.41
C ALA A 72 -7.94 -12.85 -8.13
#